data_AF-A0AA47ELG6-F1
#
_entry.id   AF-A0AA47ELG6-F1
#
_cell.length_a   1.000
_cell.length_b   1.000
_cell.length_c   1.000
_cell.angle_alpha   90.00
_cell.angle_beta   90.00
_cell.angle_gamma   90.00
#
_symmetry.space_group_name_H-M   'P 1'
#
loop_
_entity.id
_entity.type
_entity.pdbx_description
1 polymer ?
#
loop_
_entity_poly.entity_id
_entity_poly.type
_entity_poly.pdbx_seq_one_letter_code
_entity_poly.pdbx_strand_id
1 'polypeptide(L)' 'MSRLKKLAYPAENNEFIYVPKRVIDFISKGAIITDQHVEGSAGGKLVLKYESKTGSSHGTMEINDMGPDIIKNKKSKEEI' A
#
# COMPACT_ATOMS: atom_id res chain seq x y z
N MET A 1 12.09 16.93 2.98
CA MET A 1 10.86 16.16 3.25
C MET A 1 11.21 14.67 3.33
N SER A 2 10.82 13.99 4.41
CA SER A 2 11.09 12.56 4.60
C SER A 2 10.35 11.73 3.54
N ARG A 3 11.00 10.73 2.93
CA ARG A 3 10.36 9.86 1.93
C ARG A 3 9.18 9.12 2.59
N LEU A 4 8.04 9.12 1.93
CA LEU A 4 6.87 8.33 2.33
C LEU A 4 7.27 6.86 2.30
N LYS A 5 7.29 6.19 3.47
CA LYS A 5 7.56 4.75 3.55
C LYS A 5 6.41 3.99 2.88
N LYS A 6 6.72 3.22 1.84
CA LYS A 6 5.76 2.38 1.12
C LYS A 6 5.83 0.93 1.62
N LEU A 7 4.70 0.24 1.60
CA LEU A 7 4.57 -1.20 1.80
C LEU A 7 4.19 -1.85 0.47
N ALA A 8 4.83 -2.97 0.14
CA ALA A 8 4.47 -3.77 -1.03
C ALA A 8 3.45 -4.83 -0.63
N TYR A 9 2.31 -4.87 -1.32
CA TYR A 9 1.29 -5.91 -1.17
C TYR A 9 1.29 -6.81 -2.41
N PRO A 10 1.27 -8.14 -2.24
CA PRO A 10 1.20 -9.07 -3.35
C PRO A 10 -0.19 -9.02 -4.00
N ALA A 11 -0.23 -8.85 -5.32
CA ALA A 11 -1.44 -8.98 -6.13
C ALA A 11 -1.51 -10.37 -6.78
N GLU A 12 -2.70 -10.79 -7.20
CA GLU A 12 -2.93 -12.11 -7.82
C GLU A 12 -2.10 -12.35 -9.08
N ASN A 13 -1.70 -11.28 -9.78
CA ASN A 13 -0.94 -11.35 -11.03
C ASN A 13 0.60 -11.37 -10.84
N ASN A 14 1.12 -11.77 -9.67
CA ASN A 14 2.55 -11.66 -9.31
C ASN A 14 3.11 -10.23 -9.33
N GLU A 15 2.25 -9.22 -9.43
CA GLU A 15 2.62 -7.82 -9.33
C GLU A 15 2.56 -7.35 -7.87
N PHE A 16 3.32 -6.31 -7.56
CA PHE A 16 3.27 -5.66 -6.25
C PHE A 16 2.66 -4.29 -6.39
N ILE A 17 1.68 -4.00 -5.55
CA ILE A 17 1.20 -2.63 -5.38
C ILE A 17 1.89 -2.00 -4.16
N TYR A 18 2.21 -0.73 -4.27
CA TYR A 18 2.95 0.02 -3.28
C TYR A 18 2.05 1.05 -2.62
N VAL A 19 1.71 0.82 -1.36
CA VAL A 19 0.79 1.68 -0.59
C VAL A 19 1.52 2.40 0.55
N PRO A 20 1.07 3.59 0.98
CA PRO A 20 1.66 4.28 2.12
C PRO A 20 1.52 3.46 3.41
N LYS A 21 2.65 3.15 4.06
CA LYS A 21 2.65 2.46 5.36
C LYS A 21 1.80 3.17 6.41
N ARG A 22 1.84 4.50 6.42
CA ARG A 22 1.10 5.32 7.39
C ARG A 22 -0.41 5.10 7.31
N VAL A 23 -0.96 4.83 6.11
CA VAL A 23 -2.40 4.60 5.93
C VAL A 23 -2.80 3.26 6.53
N ILE A 24 -2.01 2.20 6.27
CA ILE A 24 -2.21 0.88 6.86
C ILE A 24 -2.06 0.92 8.39
N ASP A 25 -1.02 1.58 8.89
CA ASP A 25 -0.80 1.70 10.33
C ASP A 25 -1.94 2.49 11.01
N PHE A 26 -2.53 3.47 10.32
CA PHE A 26 -3.65 4.25 10.83
C PHE A 26 -4.92 3.41 10.91
N ILE A 27 -5.26 2.67 9.84
CA ILE A 27 -6.47 1.85 9.82
C ILE A 27 -6.38 0.69 10.81
N SER A 28 -5.25 0.01 10.87
CA SER A 28 -5.02 -1.14 11.78
C SER A 28 -5.07 -0.76 13.26
N LYS A 29 -4.89 0.51 13.62
CA LYS A 29 -5.07 0.98 14.99
C LYS A 29 -6.54 1.02 15.40
N GLY A 30 -7.38 1.64 14.59
CA GLY A 30 -8.80 1.87 14.91
C GLY A 30 -9.77 0.80 14.43
N ALA A 31 -9.35 -0.02 13.45
CA ALA A 31 -10.19 -1.01 12.79
C ALA A 31 -9.49 -2.36 12.66
N ILE A 32 -10.29 -3.40 12.45
CA ILE A 32 -9.89 -4.75 12.09
C ILE A 32 -10.11 -4.89 10.58
N ILE A 33 -9.06 -5.24 9.85
CA ILE A 33 -9.17 -5.52 8.41
C ILE A 33 -9.79 -6.91 8.28
N THR A 34 -10.96 -6.99 7.66
CA THR A 34 -11.72 -8.24 7.47
C THR A 34 -11.44 -8.88 6.11
N ASP A 35 -11.13 -8.06 5.11
CA ASP A 35 -10.83 -8.51 3.75
C ASP A 35 -9.81 -7.56 3.10
N GLN A 36 -8.92 -8.12 2.30
CA GLN A 36 -7.95 -7.34 1.54
C GLN A 36 -7.70 -7.98 0.18
N HIS A 37 -7.88 -7.20 -0.88
CA HIS A 37 -7.62 -7.65 -2.25
C HIS A 37 -7.13 -6.51 -3.11
N VAL A 38 -6.46 -6.85 -4.20
CA VAL A 38 -5.94 -5.89 -5.17
C VAL A 38 -6.85 -5.89 -6.39
N GLU A 39 -7.37 -4.73 -6.78
CA GLU A 39 -8.17 -4.56 -7.99
C GLU A 39 -7.38 -3.82 -9.08
N GLY A 40 -7.30 -4.42 -10.27
CA GLY A 40 -6.69 -3.82 -11.47
C GLY A 40 -5.28 -4.36 -11.78
N SER A 41 -5.04 -4.64 -13.05
CA SER A 41 -3.71 -5.05 -13.58
C SER A 41 -2.84 -3.81 -13.84
N ALA A 42 -1.53 -3.87 -13.53
CA ALA A 42 -0.52 -2.83 -13.76
C ALA A 42 -0.95 -1.41 -13.33
N GLY A 43 -0.88 -1.13 -12.02
CA GLY A 43 -1.25 0.18 -11.42
C GLY A 43 -2.61 0.20 -10.73
N GLY A 44 -3.05 -0.96 -10.23
CA GLY A 44 -4.33 -1.13 -9.54
C GLY A 44 -4.45 -0.41 -8.19
N LYS A 45 -5.47 -0.79 -7.44
CA LYS A 45 -5.77 -0.26 -6.10
C LYS A 45 -5.84 -1.41 -5.08
N LEU A 46 -5.33 -1.17 -3.88
CA LEU A 46 -5.60 -2.01 -2.72
C LEU A 46 -6.98 -1.67 -2.19
N VAL A 47 -7.87 -2.66 -2.12
CA VAL A 47 -9.16 -2.53 -1.48
C VAL A 47 -9.08 -3.24 -0.13
N LEU A 48 -9.39 -2.50 0.93
CA LEU A 48 -9.42 -3.01 2.31
C LEU A 48 -10.84 -2.87 2.85
N LYS A 49 -11.47 -3.98 3.22
CA LYS A 49 -12.68 -3.94 4.04
C LYS A 49 -12.27 -3.97 5.50
N TYR A 50 -12.91 -3.13 6.30
CA TYR A 50 -12.58 -2.99 7.70
C TYR A 50 -13.82 -2.80 8.56
N GLU A 51 -13.71 -3.25 9.80
CA GLU A 51 -14.69 -3.06 10.86
C GLU A 51 -14.06 -2.30 12.03
N SER A 52 -14.75 -1.30 12.56
CA SER A 52 -14.28 -0.54 13.71
C SER A 52 -14.15 -1.42 14.94
N LYS A 53 -13.07 -1.25 15.70
CA LYS A 53 -12.87 -2.00 16.96
C LYS A 53 -13.83 -1.57 18.07
N THR A 54 -14.36 -0.34 17.99
CA THR A 54 -15.10 0.29 19.09
C THR A 54 -16.58 0.51 18.78
N GLY A 55 -17.10 -0.05 17.69
CA GLY A 55 -18.52 0.06 17.33
C GLY A 55 -18.87 -0.75 16.07
N SER A 56 -20.15 -0.78 15.70
CA SER A 56 -20.66 -1.55 14.55
C SER A 56 -20.43 -0.86 13.19
N SER A 57 -19.43 0.02 13.07
CA SER A 57 -19.14 0.72 11.81
C SER A 57 -18.22 -0.12 10.94
N HIS A 58 -18.68 -0.41 9.72
CA HIS A 58 -17.91 -1.10 8.69
C HIS A 58 -17.73 -0.19 7.48
N GLY A 59 -16.63 -0.38 6.75
CA GLY A 59 -16.33 0.41 5.57
C GLY A 59 -15.34 -0.25 4.65
N THR A 60 -15.15 0.38 3.48
CA THR A 60 -14.18 -0.03 2.47
C THR A 60 -13.25 1.14 2.22
N MET A 61 -11.95 0.88 2.24
CA MET A 61 -10.90 1.84 1.91
C MET A 61 -10.22 1.40 0.61
N GLU A 62 -10.13 2.32 -0.34
CA GLU A 62 -9.39 2.12 -1.59
C GLU A 62 -8.10 2.93 -1.55
N ILE A 63 -6.98 2.28 -1.84
CA ILE A 63 -5.65 2.89 -1.86
C ILE A 63 -5.02 2.64 -3.22
N ASN A 64 -4.83 3.70 -4.00
CA ASN A 64 -4.20 3.60 -5.31
C ASN A 64 -2.72 3.22 -5.18
N ASP A 65 -2.23 2.42 -6.13
CA ASP A 65 -0.81 2.12 -6.25
C ASP A 65 0.01 3.41 -6.45
N MET A 66 1.02 3.60 -5.61
CA MET A 66 1.98 4.70 -5.73
C MET A 66 3.22 4.32 -6.55
N GLY A 67 3.27 3.10 -7.06
CA GLY A 67 4.41 2.51 -7.73
C GLY A 67 5.59 2.30 -6.79
N PRO A 68 6.63 1.57 -7.25
CA PRO A 68 7.84 1.37 -6.47
C PRO A 68 8.49 2.70 -6.08
N ASP A 69 9.22 2.70 -4.96
CA ASP A 69 10.12 3.82 -4.71
C ASP A 69 11.12 3.90 -5.86
N ILE A 70 11.20 5.06 -6.49
CA ILE A 70 12.21 5.32 -7.52
C ILE A 70 13.55 5.26 -6.79
N ILE A 71 14.24 4.13 -6.90
CA ILE A 71 15.62 4.00 -6.45
C ILE A 71 16.42 4.88 -7.42
N LYS A 72 16.60 6.15 -7.07
CA LYS A 72 17.61 7.01 -7.68
C LYS A 72 18.98 6.45 -7.26
N ASN A 73 19.37 5.32 -7.83
CA ASN A 73 20.75 4.88 -7.82
C ASN A 73 21.51 5.68 -8.88
N LYS A 74 21.64 7.00 -8.65
CA LYS A 74 22.69 7.79 -9.28
C LYS A 74 23.91 7.70 -8.37
N LYS A 75 24.63 6.59 -8.47
CA LYS A 75 26.08 6.65 -8.48
C LYS A 75 26.52 5.97 -9.76
N SER A 76 26.63 6.77 -10.82
CA SER A 76 27.62 6.55 -11.85
C SER A 76 28.94 6.29 -11.16
N LYS A 77 29.33 5.02 -11.03
CA LYS A 77 30.73 4.66 -10.98
C LYS A 77 31.14 4.42 -12.42
N GLU A 78 31.38 5.54 -13.10
CA GLU A 78 32.33 5.59 -14.21
C GLU A 78 33.73 5.53 -13.59
N GLU A 79 34.63 4.87 -14.32
CA GLU A 79 36.10 4.85 -14.15
C GLU A 79 36.58 4.06 -12.91
N ILE A 80 37.35 2.97 -13.06
CA ILE A 80 38.65 2.81 -13.74
C ILE A 80 38.76 1.41 -14.36
#